data_AF-A0A430UDQ5-F1
#
_entry.id   AF-A0A430UDQ5-F1
#
_cell.length_a   1.000
_cell.length_b   1.000
_cell.length_c   1.000
_cell.angle_alpha   90.00
_cell.angle_beta   90.00
_cell.angle_gamma   90.00
#
_symmetry.space_group_name_H-M   'P 1'
#
loop_
_entity.id
_entity.type
_entity.pdbx_description
1 polymer ?
#
loop_
_entity_poly.entity_id
_entity_poly.type
_entity_poly.pdbx_seq_one_letter_code
_entity_poly.pdbx_strand_id
1 'polypeptide(L)'
;MRKYEVNIILNPNLDQSQLALEKEIIGKALEAFGARVEKVEEWGMRRLAYPIAKDTQGYFLWYQVEMPEDRVNNLARELRLRDNVRRVMVMKTQEPLLTKA
;
A
#
# COMPACT_ATOMS: atom_id res chain seq x y z
N MET A 1 8.03 -7.26 -16.97
CA MET A 1 7.85 -6.54 -15.69
C MET A 1 7.46 -7.59 -14.64
N ARG A 2 7.48 -7.28 -13.35
CA ARG A 2 7.14 -8.25 -12.29
C ARG A 2 5.91 -7.77 -11.54
N LYS A 3 5.12 -8.73 -11.06
CA LYS A 3 3.95 -8.46 -10.23
C LYS A 3 4.37 -8.31 -8.78
N TYR A 4 3.84 -7.28 -8.14
CA TYR A 4 4.05 -6.95 -6.75
C TYR A 4 2.73 -6.64 -6.07
N GLU A 5 2.71 -6.84 -4.77
CA GLU A 5 1.66 -6.46 -3.86
C GLU A 5 2.18 -5.35 -2.97
N VAL A 6 1.49 -4.21 -2.97
CA VAL A 6 1.82 -3.05 -2.17
C VAL A 6 0.75 -2.89 -1.10
N ASN A 7 1.15 -3.13 0.14
CA ASN A 7 0.34 -2.92 1.33
C ASN A 7 0.68 -1.57 1.94
N ILE A 8 -0.32 -0.75 2.16
CA ILE A 8 -0.19 0.58 2.75
C ILE A 8 -1.13 0.70 3.94
N ILE A 9 -0.57 1.15 5.06
CA ILE A 9 -1.34 1.51 6.25
C ILE A 9 -1.33 3.03 6.35
N LEU A 10 -2.50 3.64 6.26
CA LEU A 10 -2.70 5.08 6.44
C LEU A 10 -3.08 5.41 7.88
N ASN A 11 -2.88 6.68 8.24
CA ASN A 11 -3.34 7.27 9.49
C ASN A 11 -4.86 7.04 9.66
N PRO A 12 -5.34 6.45 10.77
CA PRO A 12 -6.75 6.20 10.98
C PRO A 12 -7.58 7.47 11.23
N ASN A 13 -6.93 8.59 11.55
CA ASN A 13 -7.61 9.84 11.91
C ASN A 13 -7.92 10.74 10.70
N LEU A 14 -7.70 10.25 9.47
CA LEU A 14 -8.00 11.00 8.25
C LEU A 14 -9.50 11.08 8.00
N ASP A 15 -9.97 12.26 7.61
CA ASP A 15 -11.34 12.42 7.11
C ASP A 15 -11.50 11.81 5.70
N GLN A 16 -12.73 11.71 5.23
CA GLN A 16 -13.02 11.10 3.92
C GLN A 16 -12.38 11.85 2.75
N SER A 17 -12.26 13.18 2.84
CA SER A 17 -11.67 14.03 1.79
C SER A 17 -10.16 13.88 1.71
N GLN A 18 -9.48 13.89 2.86
CA GLN A 18 -8.06 13.61 3.01
C GLN A 18 -7.73 12.20 2.54
N LEU A 19 -8.57 11.23 2.88
CA LEU A 19 -8.38 9.85 2.47
C LEU A 19 -8.47 9.69 0.94
N ALA A 20 -9.45 10.34 0.30
CA ALA A 20 -9.56 10.37 -1.15
C ALA A 20 -8.32 11.01 -1.81
N LEU A 21 -7.82 12.12 -1.24
CA LEU A 21 -6.62 12.78 -1.70
C LEU A 21 -5.38 11.87 -1.58
N GLU A 22 -5.22 11.19 -0.44
CA GLU A 22 -4.11 10.26 -0.22
C GLU A 22 -4.14 9.10 -1.22
N LYS A 23 -5.33 8.53 -1.49
CA LYS A 23 -5.51 7.49 -2.52
C LYS A 23 -5.12 7.98 -3.90
N GLU A 24 -5.54 9.17 -4.29
CA GLU A 24 -5.22 9.76 -5.60
C GLU A 24 -3.71 9.95 -5.75
N ILE A 25 -3.04 10.47 -4.70
CA ILE A 25 -1.60 10.71 -4.75
C ILE A 25 -0.83 9.40 -4.78
N ILE A 26 -1.26 8.38 -4.02
CA ILE A 26 -0.67 7.03 -4.10
C ILE A 26 -0.83 6.47 -5.52
N GLY A 27 -2.01 6.60 -6.13
CA GLY A 27 -2.27 6.19 -7.51
C GLY A 27 -1.32 6.89 -8.50
N LYS A 28 -1.20 8.21 -8.42
CA LYS A 28 -0.28 9.00 -9.26
C LYS A 28 1.18 8.62 -9.04
N ALA A 29 1.58 8.35 -7.81
CA ALA A 29 2.94 7.89 -7.51
C ALA A 29 3.20 6.54 -8.19
N LEU A 30 2.28 5.58 -8.08
CA LEU A 30 2.40 4.28 -8.76
C LEU A 30 2.59 4.46 -10.28
N GLU A 31 1.75 5.28 -10.91
CA GLU A 31 1.85 5.56 -12.35
C GLU A 31 3.16 6.27 -12.73
N ALA A 32 3.59 7.26 -11.95
CA ALA A 32 4.83 8.01 -12.19
C ALA A 32 6.08 7.12 -12.15
N PHE A 33 6.10 6.12 -11.26
CA PHE A 33 7.17 5.12 -11.20
C PHE A 33 7.03 4.01 -12.26
N GLY A 34 6.04 4.08 -13.14
CA GLY A 34 5.81 3.11 -14.22
C GLY A 34 5.18 1.81 -13.73
N ALA A 35 4.46 1.84 -12.61
CA ALA A 35 3.66 0.73 -12.13
C ALA A 35 2.28 0.74 -12.79
N ARG A 36 1.88 -0.39 -13.36
CA ARG A 36 0.53 -0.62 -13.86
C ARG A 36 -0.29 -1.26 -12.75
N VAL A 37 -1.36 -0.59 -12.33
CA VAL A 37 -2.27 -1.11 -11.30
C VAL A 37 -3.21 -2.15 -11.93
N GLU A 38 -3.13 -3.41 -11.48
CA GLU A 38 -4.03 -4.49 -11.93
C GLU A 38 -5.29 -4.56 -11.07
N LYS A 39 -5.13 -4.41 -9.76
CA LYS A 39 -6.22 -4.53 -8.79
C LYS A 39 -5.97 -3.63 -7.59
N VAL A 40 -7.04 -3.03 -7.08
CA VAL A 40 -7.04 -2.28 -5.82
C VAL A 40 -8.07 -2.91 -4.90
N GLU A 41 -7.64 -3.21 -3.68
CA GLU A 41 -8.54 -3.61 -2.60
C GLU A 41 -8.42 -2.65 -1.43
N GLU A 42 -9.57 -2.19 -0.96
CA GLU A 42 -9.70 -1.31 0.17
C GLU A 42 -10.29 -2.08 1.33
N TRP A 43 -9.46 -2.36 2.35
CA TRP A 43 -9.91 -3.10 3.53
C TRP A 43 -10.46 -2.19 4.62
N GLY A 44 -10.24 -0.89 4.50
CA GLY A 44 -10.77 0.10 5.44
C GLY A 44 -10.06 0.10 6.79
N MET A 45 -10.77 0.55 7.82
CA MET A 45 -10.25 0.61 9.19
C MET A 45 -10.17 -0.79 9.81
N ARG A 46 -8.99 -1.18 10.30
CA ARG A 46 -8.80 -2.42 11.06
C ARG A 46 -7.99 -2.15 12.33
N ARG A 47 -8.23 -2.96 13.36
CA ARG A 47 -7.46 -2.92 14.62
C ARG A 47 -6.08 -3.55 14.38
N LEU A 48 -5.03 -2.84 14.78
CA LEU A 48 -3.65 -3.33 14.70
C LEU A 48 -3.37 -4.28 15.87
N ALA A 49 -2.53 -5.28 15.64
CA ALA A 49 -2.10 -6.20 16.71
C ALA A 49 -1.25 -5.49 17.78
N TYR A 50 -0.56 -4.41 17.41
CA TYR A 50 0.20 -3.53 18.29
C TYR A 50 0.10 -2.08 17.81
N PRO A 51 0.30 -1.09 18.69
CA PRO A 51 0.21 0.32 18.30
C PRO A 51 1.31 0.71 17.32
N ILE A 52 0.96 1.41 16.24
CA ILE A 52 1.90 2.01 15.28
C ILE A 52 1.72 3.51 15.36
N ALA A 53 2.81 4.27 15.54
CA ALA A 53 2.75 5.72 15.71
C ALA A 53 1.77 6.19 16.81
N LYS A 54 1.61 5.37 17.88
CA LYS A 54 0.64 5.53 18.99
C LYS A 54 -0.83 5.28 18.64
N ASP A 55 -1.15 4.94 17.39
CA ASP A 55 -2.50 4.55 16.97
C ASP A 55 -2.70 3.04 17.12
N THR A 56 -3.84 2.60 17.64
CA THR A 56 -4.23 1.18 17.74
C THR A 56 -5.01 0.67 16.53
N GLN A 57 -5.36 1.56 15.62
CA GLN A 57 -6.10 1.29 14.40
C GLN A 57 -5.29 1.80 13.20
N GLY A 58 -5.56 1.24 12.03
CA GLY A 58 -4.97 1.69 10.79
C GLY A 58 -5.93 1.46 9.63
N TYR A 59 -5.82 2.31 8.63
CA TYR A 59 -6.62 2.18 7.41
C TYR A 59 -5.80 1.44 6.35
N PHE A 60 -6.29 0.30 5.89
CA PHE A 60 -5.55 -0.62 5.03
C PHE A 60 -5.94 -0.47 3.56
N LEU A 61 -4.91 -0.32 2.73
CA LEU A 61 -5.00 -0.36 1.28
C LEU A 61 -4.05 -1.43 0.73
N TRP A 62 -4.54 -2.20 -0.23
CA TRP A 62 -3.77 -3.21 -0.94
C TRP A 62 -3.86 -2.96 -2.44
N TYR A 63 -2.71 -2.96 -3.10
CA TYR A 63 -2.60 -2.77 -4.54
C TYR A 63 -1.83 -3.94 -5.14
N GLN A 64 -2.41 -4.57 -6.16
CA GLN A 64 -1.69 -5.47 -7.06
C GLN A 64 -1.19 -4.65 -8.24
N VAL A 65 0.13 -4.60 -8.41
CA VAL A 65 0.77 -3.77 -9.43
C VAL A 65 1.81 -4.54 -10.21
N GLU A 66 1.93 -4.26 -11.49
CA GLU A 66 3.02 -4.74 -12.33
C GLU A 66 4.01 -3.60 -12.57
N MET A 67 5.28 -3.77 -12.19
CA MET A 67 6.28 -2.72 -12.36
C MET A 67 7.70 -3.24 -12.63
N PRO A 68 8.61 -2.39 -13.13
CA PRO A 68 10.03 -2.70 -13.23
C PRO A 68 10.70 -2.88 -11.85
N GLU A 69 11.57 -3.88 -11.70
CA GLU A 69 12.22 -4.23 -10.42
C GLU A 69 13.17 -3.15 -9.89
N ASP A 70 13.84 -2.43 -10.79
CA ASP A 70 14.75 -1.33 -10.49
C ASP A 70 14.06 -0.15 -9.79
N ARG A 71 12.74 0.01 -9.99
CA ARG A 71 11.96 1.14 -9.44
C ARG A 71 11.22 0.82 -8.15
N VAL A 72 11.11 -0.45 -7.77
CA VAL A 72 10.32 -0.89 -6.60
C VAL A 72 10.81 -0.24 -5.31
N ASN A 73 12.12 -0.22 -5.10
CA ASN A 73 12.72 0.34 -3.90
C ASN A 73 12.54 1.87 -3.81
N ASN A 74 12.58 2.56 -4.96
CA ASN A 74 12.39 4.00 -5.01
C ASN A 74 10.93 4.38 -4.74
N LEU A 75 9.97 3.65 -5.34
CA LEU A 75 8.55 3.81 -5.04
C LEU A 75 8.27 3.58 -3.54
N ALA A 76 8.80 2.50 -2.96
CA ALA A 76 8.58 2.21 -1.54
C ALA A 76 9.18 3.30 -0.63
N ARG A 77 10.29 3.93 -1.03
CA ARG A 77 10.87 5.08 -0.31
C ARG A 77 9.98 6.31 -0.43
N GLU A 78 9.53 6.65 -1.63
CA GLU A 78 8.65 7.80 -1.87
C GLU A 78 7.37 7.71 -1.03
N LEU A 79 6.71 6.54 -1.04
CA LEU A 79 5.51 6.31 -0.26
C LEU A 79 5.75 6.42 1.26
N ARG A 80 6.95 6.08 1.75
CA ARG A 80 7.33 6.20 3.16
C ARG A 80 7.65 7.62 3.61
N LEU A 81 7.94 8.54 2.68
CA LEU A 81 8.22 9.94 3.01
C LEU A 81 6.95 10.71 3.36
N ARG A 82 5.77 10.14 3.11
CA ARG A 82 4.49 10.81 3.35
C ARG A 82 4.04 10.60 4.80
N ASP A 83 3.73 11.69 5.50
CA ASP A 83 3.38 11.63 6.93
C ASP A 83 2.13 10.80 7.26
N ASN A 84 1.17 10.81 6.32
CA ASN A 84 -0.09 10.08 6.43
C ASN A 84 0.07 8.58 6.19
N VAL A 85 1.20 8.15 5.64
CA VAL A 85 1.54 6.75 5.40
C VAL A 85 2.33 6.23 6.59
N ARG A 86 1.72 5.39 7.42
CA ARG A 86 2.35 4.82 8.62
C ARG A 86 3.25 3.63 8.30
N ARG A 87 2.88 2.84 7.29
CA ARG A 87 3.66 1.66 6.89
C ARG A 87 3.44 1.34 5.43
N VAL A 88 4.54 0.95 4.76
CA VAL A 88 4.53 0.42 3.40
C VAL A 88 5.28 -0.91 3.40
N MET A 89 4.62 -1.93 2.87
CA MET A 89 5.22 -3.24 2.62
C MET A 89 4.99 -3.61 1.16
N VAL A 90 6.09 -3.87 0.45
CA VAL A 90 6.03 -4.35 -0.92
C VAL A 90 6.49 -5.80 -0.92
N MET A 91 5.69 -6.67 -1.51
CA MET A 91 6.00 -8.09 -1.69
C MET A 91 5.93 -8.43 -3.16
N LYS A 92 6.80 -9.33 -3.62
CA LYS A 92 6.66 -9.92 -4.95
C LYS A 92 5.47 -10.86 -4.94
N THR A 93 4.58 -10.77 -5.92
CA THR A 93 3.42 -11.67 -6.02
C THR A 93 3.92 -13.09 -6.16
N GLN A 94 3.38 -13.98 -5.34
CA GLN A 94 3.69 -15.41 -5.36
C GLN A 94 2.41 -16.16 -5.67
N GLU A 95 2.56 -17.34 -6.28
CA GLU A 95 1.43 -18.24 -6.44
C GLU A 95 0.99 -18.75 -5.07
N PRO A 96 -0.32 -18.80 -4.79
CA PRO A 96 -0.81 -19.29 -3.52
C PRO A 96 -0.47 -20.77 -3.38
N LEU A 97 0.35 -21.10 -2.38
CA LEU A 97 0.66 -22.49 -2.04
C LEU A 97 -0.56 -23.10 -1.36
N LEU A 98 -1.42 -23.76 -2.13
CA LEU A 98 -2.58 -24.49 -1.63
C LEU A 98 -2.12 -25.78 -0.96
N THR A 99 -1.82 -25.73 0.34
CA THR A 99 -1.63 -26.97 1.11
C THR A 99 -3.01 -27.59 1.34
N LYS A 100 -3.26 -28.72 0.67
CA LYS A 100 -4.45 -29.55 0.95
C LYS A 100 -4.29 -30.09 2.38
N ALA A 101 -5.25 -29.75 3.24
CA ALA A 101 -5.41 -30.35 4.56
C ALA A 101 -5.83 -31.81 4.45
#